data_AF-A0A1F6EH00-F1
#
_entry.id   AF-A0A1F6EH00-F1
#
_cell.length_a   1.000
_cell.length_b   1.000
_cell.length_c   1.000
_cell.angle_alpha   90.00
_cell.angle_beta   90.00
_cell.angle_gamma   90.00
#
_symmetry.space_group_name_H-M   'P 1'
#
loop_
_entity.id
_entity.type
_entity.pdbx_description
1 polymer ?
#
loop_
_entity_poly.entity_id
_entity_poly.type
_entity_poly.pdbx_seq_one_letter_code
_entity_poly.pdbx_strand_id
1 'polypeptide(L)'
;MATTKPRLHISLSKAEEQFLASLAKRDQVPRATKAAQLVRQAMEIEEDFALSHIAMQRDVPGAPRMSHEAFWKAAFKKAKRA
;
A
#
# COMPACT_ATOMS: atom_id res chain seq x y z
N MET A 1 -25.94 -18.80 -4.28
CA MET A 1 -24.95 -18.49 -3.22
C MET A 1 -23.86 -17.64 -3.85
N ALA A 2 -23.93 -16.31 -3.68
CA ALA A 2 -23.02 -15.39 -4.35
C ALA A 2 -21.64 -15.49 -3.71
N THR A 3 -20.62 -15.78 -4.50
CA THR A 3 -19.24 -15.87 -4.01
C THR A 3 -18.80 -14.51 -3.49
N THR A 4 -18.39 -14.44 -2.22
CA THR A 4 -18.02 -13.21 -1.48
C THR A 4 -16.79 -12.48 -2.04
N LYS A 5 -16.07 -13.07 -3.00
CA LYS A 5 -14.86 -12.48 -3.58
C LYS A 5 -15.17 -11.80 -4.92
N PRO A 6 -14.93 -10.49 -5.07
CA PRO A 6 -15.08 -9.80 -6.35
C PRO A 6 -14.08 -10.36 -7.37
N ARG A 7 -14.50 -10.51 -8.63
CA ARG A 7 -13.67 -10.97 -9.75
C ARG A 7 -13.33 -9.78 -10.64
N LEU A 8 -12.08 -9.72 -11.09
CA LEU A 8 -11.59 -8.70 -12.02
C LEU A 8 -11.14 -9.39 -13.31
N HIS A 9 -11.70 -8.96 -14.44
CA HIS A 9 -11.28 -9.39 -15.78
C HIS A 9 -10.48 -8.24 -16.40
N ILE A 10 -9.23 -8.49 -16.78
CA ILE A 10 -8.34 -7.50 -17.37
C ILE A 10 -7.80 -7.99 -18.71
N SER A 11 -7.68 -7.07 -19.66
CA SER A 11 -6.96 -7.29 -20.91
C SER A 11 -5.50 -6.86 -20.72
N LEU A 12 -4.56 -7.72 -21.06
CA LEU A 12 -3.12 -7.45 -20.98
C LEU A 12 -2.53 -7.47 -22.38
N SER A 13 -1.51 -6.64 -22.61
CA SER A 13 -0.66 -6.80 -23.78
C SER A 13 0.13 -8.12 -23.71
N LYS A 14 0.61 -8.60 -24.86
CA LYS A 14 1.43 -9.83 -24.92
C LYS A 14 2.70 -9.73 -24.07
N ALA A 15 3.31 -8.54 -24.01
CA ALA A 15 4.51 -8.31 -23.21
C ALA A 15 4.22 -8.39 -21.70
N GLU A 16 3.14 -7.76 -21.23
CA GLU A 16 2.73 -7.80 -19.83
C GLU A 16 2.33 -9.21 -19.38
N GLU A 17 1.65 -9.97 -20.24
CA GLU A 17 1.27 -11.36 -19.97
C GLU A 17 2.51 -12.24 -19.78
N GLN A 18 3.49 -12.12 -20.68
CA GLN A 18 4.75 -12.85 -20.60
C GLN A 18 5.55 -12.47 -19.34
N PHE A 19 5.57 -11.18 -19.01
CA PHE A 19 6.22 -10.69 -17.82
C PHE A 19 5.56 -11.23 -16.55
N LEU A 20 4.22 -11.16 -16.45
CA LEU A 20 3.46 -11.73 -15.35
C LEU A 20 3.69 -13.24 -15.22
N ALA A 21 3.72 -13.97 -16.34
CA ALA A 21 4.00 -15.40 -16.35
C ALA A 21 5.41 -15.71 -15.83
N SER A 22 6.41 -14.90 -16.18
CA SER A 22 7.78 -15.06 -15.68
C SER A 22 7.88 -14.84 -14.17
N LEU A 23 7.20 -13.81 -13.66
CA LEU A 23 7.15 -13.50 -12.22
C LEU A 23 6.41 -14.58 -11.44
N ALA A 24 5.28 -15.04 -11.95
CA ALA A 24 4.49 -16.12 -11.36
C ALA A 24 5.30 -17.42 -11.28
N LYS A 25 6.06 -17.74 -12.35
CA LYS A 25 6.96 -18.90 -12.37
C LYS A 25 8.10 -18.78 -11.36
N ARG A 26 8.74 -17.60 -11.28
CA ARG A 26 9.81 -17.32 -10.31
C ARG A 26 9.34 -17.53 -8.88
N ASP A 27 8.14 -17.04 -8.57
CA ASP A 27 7.58 -17.06 -7.22
C ASP A 27 6.75 -18.34 -6.92
N GLN A 28 6.71 -19.29 -7.88
CA GLN A 28 5.97 -20.56 -7.78
C GLN A 28 4.50 -20.40 -7.40
N VAL A 29 3.83 -19.38 -7.93
CA VAL A 29 2.40 -19.11 -7.68
C VAL A 29 1.61 -19.03 -8.99
N PRO A 30 0.28 -19.25 -8.97
CA PRO A 30 -0.56 -19.02 -10.13
C PRO A 30 -0.48 -17.57 -10.63
N ARG A 31 -0.62 -17.37 -11.95
CA ARG A 31 -0.63 -16.02 -12.57
C ARG A 31 -1.65 -15.08 -11.93
N ALA A 32 -2.86 -15.59 -11.65
CA ALA A 32 -3.91 -14.81 -10.99
C ALA A 32 -3.51 -14.37 -9.56
N THR A 33 -2.87 -15.25 -8.80
CA THR A 33 -2.35 -14.92 -7.46
C THR A 33 -1.25 -13.87 -7.55
N LYS A 34 -0.32 -14.01 -8.52
CA LYS A 34 0.74 -13.00 -8.70
C LYS A 34 0.18 -11.65 -9.12
N ALA A 35 -0.81 -11.63 -10.01
CA ALA A 35 -1.50 -10.41 -10.42
C ALA A 35 -2.16 -9.71 -9.22
N ALA A 36 -2.86 -10.46 -8.36
CA ALA A 36 -3.46 -9.91 -7.14
C ALA A 36 -2.41 -9.32 -6.18
N GLN A 37 -1.26 -9.98 -6.03
CA GLN A 37 -0.15 -9.46 -5.23
C GLN A 37 0.43 -8.15 -5.81
N LEU A 38 0.64 -8.09 -7.12
CA LEU A 38 1.15 -6.89 -7.80
C LEU A 38 0.15 -5.73 -7.70
N VAL A 39 -1.15 -6.00 -7.86
CA VAL A 39 -2.20 -5.00 -7.67
C VAL A 39 -2.20 -4.47 -6.24
N ARG A 40 -2.03 -5.35 -5.24
CA ARG A 40 -1.91 -4.92 -3.84
C ARG A 40 -0.69 -4.02 -3.61
N GLN A 41 0.46 -4.42 -4.14
CA GLN A 41 1.68 -3.62 -4.05
C GLN A 41 1.52 -2.25 -4.73
N ALA A 42 0.83 -2.19 -5.87
CA ALA A 42 0.52 -0.92 -6.52
C ALA A 42 -0.39 -0.03 -5.67
N MET A 43 -1.38 -0.60 -4.98
CA MET A 43 -2.22 0.15 -4.04
C MET A 43 -1.43 0.71 -2.86
N GLU A 44 -0.48 -0.06 -2.32
CA GLU A 44 0.41 0.39 -1.23
C GLU A 44 1.27 1.59 -1.70
N ILE A 45 1.78 1.55 -2.93
CA ILE A 45 2.55 2.66 -3.52
C ILE A 45 1.67 3.91 -3.71
N GLU A 46 0.44 3.76 -4.19
CA GLU A 46 -0.50 4.88 -4.32
C GLU A 46 -0.86 5.49 -2.96
N GLU A 47 -1.02 4.66 -1.92
CA GLU A 47 -1.23 5.12 -0.55
C GLU A 47 -0.03 5.94 -0.06
N ASP A 48 1.20 5.45 -0.28
CA ASP A 48 2.42 6.18 0.07
C ASP A 48 2.50 7.55 -0.60
N PHE A 49 2.15 7.65 -1.88
CA PHE A 49 2.09 8.95 -2.58
C PHE A 49 1.06 9.88 -1.96
N ALA A 50 -0.13 9.39 -1.62
CA ALA A 50 -1.17 10.17 -0.98
C ALA A 50 -0.73 10.65 0.42
N LEU A 51 -0.15 9.77 1.23
CA LEU A 51 0.36 10.10 2.56
C LEU A 51 1.51 11.11 2.50
N SER A 52 2.44 10.95 1.54
CA SER A 52 3.51 11.89 1.29
C SER A 52 2.98 13.26 0.91
N HIS A 53 1.95 13.33 0.05
CA HIS A 53 1.34 14.60 -0.33
C HIS A 53 0.75 15.33 0.89
N ILE A 54 0.05 14.61 1.77
CA ILE A 54 -0.49 15.17 3.02
C ILE A 54 0.65 15.63 3.94
N ALA A 55 1.73 14.85 4.04
CA ALA A 55 2.88 15.21 4.85
C ALA A 55 3.53 16.52 4.35
N MET A 56 3.71 16.66 3.04
CA MET A 56 4.24 17.88 2.42
C MET A 56 3.36 19.11 2.68
N GLN A 57 2.03 18.96 2.65
CA GLN A 57 1.11 20.03 2.99
C GLN A 57 1.21 20.46 4.46
N ARG A 58 1.60 19.54 5.36
CA ARG A 58 1.72 19.80 6.79
C ARG A 58 3.11 20.31 7.18
N ASP A 59 4.16 19.96 6.44
CA ASP A 59 5.53 20.41 6.69
C ASP A 59 5.77 21.80 6.08
N VAL A 60 5.05 22.80 6.60
CA VAL A 60 5.19 24.20 6.21
C VAL A 60 6.01 24.98 7.25
N PRO A 61 6.72 26.06 6.85
CA PRO A 61 7.43 26.92 7.79
C PRO A 61 6.48 27.47 8.87
N GLY A 62 6.89 27.37 10.13
CA GLY A 62 6.08 27.82 11.27
C GLY A 62 4.99 26.85 11.72
N ALA A 63 4.86 25.68 11.09
CA ALA A 63 3.99 24.62 11.60
C ALA A 63 4.46 24.16 13.00
N PRO A 64 3.53 23.86 13.92
CA PRO A 64 3.87 23.31 15.22
C PRO A 64 4.57 21.96 15.04
N ARG A 65 5.82 21.88 15.50
CA ARG A 65 6.63 20.65 15.47
C ARG A 65 6.79 20.12 16.89
N MET A 66 6.91 18.80 16.99
CA MET A 66 7.18 18.12 18.25
C MET A 66 8.35 17.15 18.03
N SER A 67 9.23 17.02 19.03
CA SER A 67 10.32 16.05 18.96
C SER A 67 9.79 14.62 19.00
N HIS A 68 10.54 13.70 18.38
CA HIS A 68 10.19 12.28 18.33
C HIS A 68 9.92 11.69 19.72
N GLU A 69 10.78 11.98 20.69
CA GLU A 69 10.64 11.51 22.08
C GLU A 69 9.39 12.07 22.77
N ALA A 70 9.12 13.37 22.57
CA ALA A 70 7.93 14.01 23.13
C ALA A 70 6.64 13.41 22.54
N PHE A 71 6.64 13.13 21.22
CA PHE A 71 5.52 12.47 20.54
C PHE A 71 5.20 11.11 21.17
N TRP A 72 6.19 10.22 21.26
CA TRP A 72 5.95 8.87 21.77
C TRP A 72 5.58 8.86 23.25
N LYS A 73 6.22 9.69 24.07
CA LYS A 73 5.87 9.83 25.49
C LYS A 73 4.41 10.28 25.67
N ALA A 74 3.94 11.20 24.82
CA ALA A 74 2.54 11.64 24.83
C ALA A 74 1.59 10.54 24.33
N ALA A 75 1.95 9.83 23.26
CA ALA A 75 1.15 8.75 22.69
C ALA A 75 0.93 7.60 23.69
N PHE A 76 2.01 7.12 24.35
CA PHE A 76 1.91 6.06 25.36
C PHE A 76 1.14 6.50 26.61
N LYS A 77 1.21 7.78 27.00
CA LYS A 77 0.41 8.32 28.12
C LYS A 77 -1.08 8.35 27.81
N LYS A 78 -1.45 8.55 26.54
CA LYS A 78 -2.85 8.57 26.08
C LYS A 78 -3.43 7.15 26.01
N ALA A 79 -2.63 6.17 25.58
CA ALA A 79 -3.02 4.76 25.54
C ALA A 79 -3.24 4.13 26.93
N LYS A 80 -2.57 4.64 27.98
CA LYS A 80 -2.74 4.18 29.37
C LYS A 80 -3.94 4.82 30.10
N ARG A 81 -4.61 5.79 29.46
CA ARG A 81 -5.76 6.52 30.00
C ARG A 81 -7.09 6.15 29.30
N ALA A 82 -7.03 5.34 28.25
CA ALA A 82 -8.18 4.76 27.54
C ALA A 82 -8.35 3.31 27.99
#